data_AF-A0A657AXI4-F1
#
_entry.id   AF-A0A657AXI4-F1
#
_cell.length_a   1.000
_cell.length_b   1.000
_cell.length_c   1.000
_cell.angle_alpha   90.00
_cell.angle_beta   90.00
_cell.angle_gamma   90.00
#
_symmetry.space_group_name_H-M   'P 1'
#
loop_
_entity.id
_entity.type
_entity.pdbx_description
1 polymer ?
#
loop_
_entity_poly.entity_id
_entity_poly.type
_entity_poly.pdbx_seq_one_letter_code
_entity_poly.pdbx_strand_id
1 'polypeptide(L)'
;MSKIKSDADSLIKKHRNLIHSQDKKVISHVQREQDDGWLVNTLMLEDCDTPFQFKRQKTYKNLKGARVNLTYYSDTQKLAGMDFELMKVVRIRIA
;
A
#
# COMPACT_ATOMS: atom_id res chain seq x y z
N MET A 1 24.52 -25.66 3.67
CA MET A 1 24.22 -24.21 3.84
C MET A 1 22.71 -24.00 3.92
N SER A 2 22.21 -23.54 5.07
CA SER A 2 20.81 -23.11 5.23
C SER A 2 20.62 -21.76 4.52
N LYS A 3 19.81 -21.73 3.45
CA LYS A 3 19.44 -20.51 2.73
C LYS A 3 18.53 -19.69 3.67
N ILE A 4 19.04 -18.59 4.21
CA ILE A 4 18.22 -17.61 4.94
C ILE A 4 17.16 -17.12 3.96
N LYS A 5 15.92 -17.61 4.10
CA LYS A 5 14.77 -17.08 3.36
C LYS A 5 14.52 -15.70 3.93
N SER A 6 14.74 -14.68 3.12
CA SER A 6 14.49 -13.30 3.56
C SER A 6 13.00 -13.15 3.85
N ASP A 7 12.62 -12.30 4.80
CA ASP A 7 11.21 -11.98 5.07
C ASP A 7 10.48 -11.51 3.79
N ALA A 8 11.22 -10.93 2.83
CA ALA A 8 10.74 -10.58 1.50
C ALA A 8 10.26 -11.80 0.69
N ASP A 9 10.97 -12.94 0.73
CA ASP A 9 10.56 -14.17 0.05
C ASP A 9 9.28 -14.76 0.65
N SER A 10 9.07 -14.56 1.96
CA SER A 10 7.86 -15.01 2.65
C SER A 10 6.63 -14.17 2.28
N LEU A 11 6.82 -12.86 2.10
CA LEU A 11 5.79 -11.91 1.66
C LEU A 11 5.39 -12.16 0.20
N ILE A 12 6.35 -12.47 -0.67
CA ILE A 12 6.11 -12.77 -2.09
C ILE A 12 5.33 -14.09 -2.26
N LYS A 13 5.59 -15.10 -1.41
CA LYS A 13 4.88 -16.40 -1.48
C LYS A 13 3.41 -16.34 -1.07
N LYS A 14 3.03 -15.41 -0.18
CA LYS A 14 1.64 -15.30 0.35
C LYS A 14 0.67 -14.62 -0.62
N HIS A 15 1.16 -13.84 -1.60
CA HIS A 15 0.30 -13.05 -2.49
C HIS A 15 0.75 -13.24 -3.95
N ARG A 16 0.36 -14.35 -4.60
CA ARG A 16 0.72 -14.64 -6.01
C ARG A 16 0.12 -13.65 -7.04
N ASN A 17 -0.81 -12.80 -6.64
CA ASN A 17 -1.51 -11.86 -7.51
C ASN A 17 -1.04 -10.41 -7.26
N LEU A 18 0.27 -10.18 -7.33
CA LEU A 18 0.79 -8.82 -7.28
C LEU A 18 0.45 -8.09 -8.57
N ILE A 19 -0.24 -6.97 -8.44
CA ILE A 19 -0.58 -6.07 -9.53
C ILE A 19 0.49 -4.98 -9.58
N HIS A 20 0.95 -4.68 -10.80
CA HIS A 20 1.89 -3.60 -11.07
C HIS A 20 1.17 -2.50 -11.83
N SER A 21 1.29 -1.26 -11.35
CA SER A 21 0.77 -0.09 -12.04
C SER A 21 1.85 0.96 -12.15
N GLN A 22 1.93 1.58 -13.33
CA GLN A 22 2.90 2.63 -13.60
C GLN A 22 2.20 3.95 -13.83
N ASP A 23 2.94 5.03 -13.54
CA ASP A 23 2.57 6.41 -13.84
C ASP A 23 1.18 6.82 -13.33
N LYS A 24 0.81 6.37 -12.14
CA LYS A 24 -0.50 6.68 -11.54
C LYS A 24 -0.44 7.99 -10.78
N LYS A 25 -1.37 8.91 -11.08
CA LYS A 25 -1.47 10.20 -10.41
C LYS A 25 -2.19 10.07 -9.07
N VAL A 26 -1.58 10.58 -8.01
CA VAL A 26 -2.17 10.59 -6.67
C VAL A 26 -3.03 11.85 -6.48
N ILE A 27 -4.32 11.68 -6.20
CA ILE A 27 -5.25 12.80 -5.98
C ILE A 27 -5.42 13.13 -4.48
N SER A 28 -5.15 12.18 -3.59
CA SER A 28 -5.17 12.37 -2.13
C SER A 28 -4.12 11.51 -1.44
N HIS A 29 -3.51 12.04 -0.38
CA HIS A 29 -2.62 11.29 0.51
C HIS A 29 -2.89 11.69 1.96
N VAL A 30 -3.39 10.75 2.76
CA VAL A 30 -3.64 10.91 4.19
C VAL A 30 -2.72 9.97 4.97
N GLN A 31 -2.12 10.46 6.05
CA GLN A 31 -1.29 9.69 6.96
C GLN A 31 -1.92 9.72 8.35
N ARG A 32 -2.21 8.55 8.92
CA ARG A 32 -2.85 8.42 10.22
C ARG A 32 -2.03 7.51 11.12
N GLU A 33 -1.81 7.93 12.36
CA GLU A 33 -1.21 7.08 13.37
C GLU A 33 -2.19 5.96 13.76
N GLN A 34 -1.63 4.84 14.19
CA GLN A 34 -2.35 3.70 14.73
C GLN A 34 -1.80 3.43 16.12
N ASP A 35 -2.59 2.74 16.95
CA ASP A 35 -2.23 2.44 18.34
C ASP A 35 -0.93 1.61 18.46
N ASP A 36 -0.52 0.94 17.38
CA ASP A 36 0.73 0.17 17.28
C ASP A 36 1.97 1.05 16.99
N GLY A 37 1.82 2.38 16.93
CA GLY A 37 2.87 3.34 16.61
C GLY A 37 3.25 3.38 15.12
N TRP A 38 2.51 2.68 14.26
CA TRP A 38 2.71 2.77 12.80
C TRP A 38 1.79 3.82 12.18
N LEU A 39 2.30 4.47 11.14
CA LEU A 39 1.52 5.37 10.28
C LEU A 39 0.97 4.60 9.09
N VAL A 40 -0.35 4.60 8.95
CA VAL A 40 -1.05 4.12 7.77
C VAL A 40 -1.14 5.26 6.76
N ASN A 41 -0.49 5.07 5.62
CA ASN A 41 -0.53 5.96 4.48
C ASN A 41 -1.65 5.48 3.55
N THR A 42 -2.65 6.31 3.29
CA THR A 42 -3.77 6.03 2.38
C THR A 42 -3.69 6.96 1.19
N LEU A 43 -3.65 6.40 -0.01
CA LEU A 43 -3.66 7.12 -1.28
C LEU A 43 -4.97 6.89 -2.01
N MET A 44 -5.46 7.94 -2.65
CA MET A 44 -6.44 7.84 -3.74
C MET A 44 -5.73 8.17 -5.04
N LEU A 45 -6.01 7.40 -6.09
CA LEU A 45 -5.46 7.61 -7.42
C LEU A 45 -6.54 8.21 -8.33
N GLU A 46 -6.10 8.92 -9.37
CA GLU A 46 -6.99 9.36 -10.44
C GLU A 46 -7.66 8.15 -11.10
N ASP A 47 -8.95 8.27 -11.42
CA ASP A 47 -9.80 7.23 -12.02
C ASP A 47 -9.85 5.90 -11.25
N CYS A 48 -9.71 5.94 -9.92
CA CYS A 48 -9.84 4.76 -9.07
C CYS A 48 -10.52 5.09 -7.74
N ASP A 49 -11.62 4.39 -7.45
CA ASP A 49 -12.41 4.59 -6.23
C ASP A 49 -11.88 3.78 -5.04
N THR A 50 -10.97 2.84 -5.26
CA THR A 50 -10.43 1.98 -4.21
C THR A 50 -9.18 2.60 -3.58
N PRO A 51 -9.10 2.69 -2.24
CA PRO A 51 -7.94 3.27 -1.57
C PRO A 51 -6.74 2.33 -1.59
N PHE A 52 -5.55 2.92 -1.67
CA PHE A 52 -4.27 2.21 -1.62
C PHE A 52 -3.59 2.48 -0.29
N GLN A 53 -3.25 1.42 0.46
CA GLN A 53 -2.69 1.55 1.80
C GLN A 53 -1.32 0.90 1.96
N PHE A 54 -0.43 1.56 2.70
CA PHE A 54 0.83 1.00 3.19
C PHE A 54 1.19 1.56 4.57
N LYS A 55 1.96 0.79 5.34
CA LYS A 55 2.43 1.20 6.68
C LYS A 55 3.88 1.71 6.63
N ARG A 56 4.19 2.71 7.45
CA ARG A 56 5.55 3.21 7.73
C ARG A 56 5.69 3.53 9.23
N GLN A 57 6.88 3.38 9.79
CA GLN A 57 7.16 3.79 11.18
C GLN A 57 7.39 5.29 11.34
N LYS A 58 7.65 6.00 10.24
CA LYS A 58 7.88 7.45 10.22
C LYS A 58 7.00 8.07 9.15
N THR A 59 6.68 9.36 9.33
CA THR A 59 5.96 10.15 8.33
C THR A 59 6.65 10.04 6.98
N TYR A 60 5.86 9.76 5.96
CA TYR A 60 6.32 9.70 4.59
C TYR A 60 6.14 11.05 3.90
N LYS A 61 6.88 11.26 2.82
CA LYS A 61 6.68 12.44 1.98
C LYS A 61 5.25 12.50 1.46
N ASN A 62 4.70 13.71 1.38
CA ASN A 62 3.40 13.91 0.74
C ASN A 62 3.51 13.52 -0.74
N LEU A 63 2.51 12.80 -1.23
CA LEU A 63 2.47 12.26 -2.59
C LEU A 63 1.33 12.87 -3.40
N LYS A 64 0.45 13.68 -2.81
CA LYS A 64 -0.64 14.34 -3.52
C LYS A 64 -0.07 15.16 -4.69
N GLY A 65 -0.61 14.93 -5.89
CA GLY A 65 -0.16 15.54 -7.14
C GLY A 65 1.01 14.83 -7.83
N ALA A 66 1.73 13.93 -7.15
CA ALA A 66 2.81 13.16 -7.75
C ALA A 66 2.28 12.01 -8.62
N ARG A 67 3.10 11.58 -9.58
CA ARG A 67 2.92 10.32 -10.30
C ARG A 67 3.76 9.23 -9.63
N VAL A 68 3.19 8.04 -9.48
CA VAL A 68 3.81 6.93 -8.75
C VAL A 68 3.71 5.61 -9.51
N ASN A 69 4.73 4.79 -9.30
CA ASN A 69 4.74 3.37 -9.68
C ASN A 69 4.46 2.53 -8.44
N LEU A 70 3.51 1.61 -8.56
CA LEU A 70 2.95 0.81 -7.46
C LEU A 70 3.06 -0.69 -7.75
N THR A 71 3.38 -1.45 -6.70
CA THR A 71 3.12 -2.90 -6.64
C THR A 71 2.20 -3.14 -5.46
N TYR A 72 1.07 -3.82 -5.67
CA TYR A 72 0.03 -4.01 -4.65
C TYR A 72 -0.78 -5.29 -4.88
N TYR A 73 -1.67 -5.61 -3.97
CA TYR A 73 -2.68 -6.66 -4.12
C TYR A 73 -4.01 -6.21 -3.50
N SER A 74 -5.12 -6.76 -3.99
CA SER A 74 -6.45 -6.54 -3.41
C SER A 74 -6.55 -7.21 -2.05
N ASP A 75 -7.10 -6.50 -1.08
CA ASP A 75 -7.39 -7.02 0.25
C ASP A 75 -8.71 -6.45 0.75
N THR A 76 -9.22 -7.04 1.83
CA THR A 76 -10.47 -6.63 2.45
C THR A 76 -10.22 -6.33 3.92
N GLN A 77 -10.72 -5.18 4.38
CA GLN A 77 -10.65 -4.77 5.77
C GLN A 77 -12.05 -4.73 6.37
N LYS A 78 -12.22 -5.37 7.54
CA LYS A 78 -13.43 -5.22 8.35
C LYS A 78 -13.41 -3.88 9.09
N LEU A 79 -14.41 -3.05 8.85
CA LEU A 79 -14.68 -1.82 9.61
C LEU A 79 -16.14 -1.85 10.06
N ALA A 80 -16.38 -1.73 11.36
CA ALA A 80 -17.73 -1.76 11.96
C ALA A 80 -18.59 -2.96 11.51
N GLY A 81 -17.98 -4.12 11.28
CA GLY A 81 -18.68 -5.33 10.83
C GLY A 81 -18.96 -5.42 9.32
N MET A 82 -18.55 -4.42 8.54
CA MET A 82 -18.64 -4.41 7.08
C MET A 82 -17.27 -4.63 6.44
N ASP A 83 -17.26 -5.35 5.32
CA ASP A 83 -16.07 -5.61 4.53
C ASP A 83 -15.84 -4.46 3.52
N PHE A 84 -14.67 -3.82 3.61
CA PHE A 84 -14.24 -2.76 2.69
C PHE A 84 -13.06 -3.23 1.85
N GLU A 85 -13.16 -3.06 0.54
CA GLU A 85 -12.07 -3.36 -0.36
C GLU A 85 -10.99 -2.27 -0.30
N LEU A 86 -9.73 -2.69 -0.29
CA LEU A 86 -8.57 -1.81 -0.38
C LEU A 86 -7.43 -2.50 -1.13
N MET A 87 -6.47 -1.70 -1.57
CA MET A 87 -5.27 -2.19 -2.24
C MET A 87 -4.07 -2.09 -1.29
N LYS A 88 -3.51 -3.22 -0.84
CA LYS A 88 -2.30 -3.22 0.00
C LYS A 88 -1.07 -3.05 -0.86
N VAL A 89 -0.37 -1.94 -0.66
CA VAL A 89 0.84 -1.56 -1.41
C VAL A 89 2.08 -2.15 -0.74
N VAL A 90 2.85 -2.93 -1.50
CA VAL A 90 4.15 -3.48 -1.07
C VAL A 90 5.32 -2.64 -1.55
N ARG A 91 5.16 -1.94 -2.68
CA ARG A 91 6.19 -1.05 -3.23
C ARG A 91 5.55 0.19 -3.82
N ILE A 92 6.14 1.34 -3.52
CA ILE A 92 5.79 2.63 -4.10
C ILE A 92 7.04 3.43 -4.43
N ARG A 93 7.08 4.04 -5.60
CA ARG A 93 8.14 4.97 -6.03
C ARG A 93 7.50 6.14 -6.75
N ILE A 94 8.02 7.35 -6.55
CA ILE A 94 7.71 8.47 -7.45
C ILE A 94 8.27 8.10 -8.83
N ALA A 95 7.46 8.34 -9.87
CA ALA A 95 7.80 8.09 -11.27
C ALA A 95 8.85 9.10 -11.77
#